data_AF-A0A819PZG2-F1
#
_entry.id   AF-A0A819PZG2-F1
#
_cell.length_a   1.000
_cell.length_b   1.000
_cell.length_c   1.000
_cell.angle_alpha   90.00
_cell.angle_beta   90.00
_cell.angle_gamma   90.00
#
_symmetry.space_group_name_H-M   'P 1'
#
loop_
_entity.id
_entity.type
_entity.pdbx_description
1 polymer ?
#
loop_
_entity_poly.entity_id
_entity_poly.type
_entity_poly.pdbx_seq_one_letter_code
_entity_poly.pdbx_strand_id
1 'polypeptide(L)'
;MKILVLFILFSLSYCSNYEDFKRINNEQQLNDFIQSSSLNVLVFVDKQQCNTENDEKCLQQRSQLEQIHDLCTSENIQFALSTNTTIAEKNFNIYGSLPKLCFFRNGFPVIYSGLLSNMDTIQEWFGEVREQLTRVLDDKTFEHDTQATTGSTTGDWFILLYVQTISFLFTL
;
A
#
# COMPACT_ATOMS: atom_id res chain seq x y z
N MET A 1 44.62 -17.22 -22.68
CA MET A 1 43.85 -16.22 -21.90
C MET A 1 42.43 -16.12 -22.47
N LYS A 2 41.50 -16.89 -21.90
CA LYS A 2 40.06 -16.92 -22.25
C LYS A 2 39.28 -16.96 -20.93
N ILE A 3 39.26 -15.85 -20.20
CA ILE A 3 38.35 -15.59 -19.08
C ILE A 3 38.21 -14.07 -19.07
N LEU A 4 37.16 -13.55 -19.72
CA LEU A 4 36.62 -12.21 -19.46
C LEU A 4 35.26 -11.96 -20.14
N VAL A 5 34.86 -12.81 -21.10
CA VAL A 5 33.61 -12.63 -21.86
C VAL A 5 32.39 -13.26 -21.16
N LEU A 6 32.57 -14.10 -20.14
CA LEU A 6 31.46 -14.79 -19.46
C LEU A 6 30.74 -13.93 -18.40
N PHE A 7 31.36 -12.85 -17.90
CA PHE A 7 30.76 -12.00 -16.85
C PHE A 7 29.86 -10.88 -17.39
N ILE A 8 29.98 -10.52 -18.67
CA ILE A 8 29.15 -9.46 -19.29
C ILE A 8 27.83 -10.01 -19.84
N LEU A 9 27.69 -11.34 -19.97
CA LEU A 9 26.44 -11.98 -20.39
C LEU A 9 25.48 -12.30 -19.24
N PHE A 10 25.93 -12.19 -17.97
CA PHE A 10 25.06 -12.43 -16.82
C PHE A 10 24.29 -11.18 -16.36
N SER A 11 24.60 -10.00 -16.89
CA SER A 11 23.92 -8.74 -16.55
C SER A 11 22.95 -8.24 -17.63
N LEU A 12 22.72 -9.00 -18.71
CA LEU A 12 21.83 -8.61 -19.83
C LEU A 12 20.52 -9.42 -19.89
N SER A 13 20.16 -10.14 -18.82
CA SER A 13 18.87 -10.84 -18.69
C SER A 13 18.15 -10.49 -17.39
N TYR A 14 18.06 -9.20 -17.07
CA TYR A 14 16.97 -8.67 -16.24
C TYR A 14 16.37 -7.47 -16.97
N CYS A 15 15.90 -7.71 -18.20
CA CYS A 15 14.74 -6.96 -18.64
C CYS A 15 13.57 -7.65 -17.93
N SER A 16 13.20 -7.17 -16.73
CA SER A 16 11.99 -7.63 -16.06
C SER A 16 10.85 -7.51 -17.07
N ASN A 17 9.92 -8.46 -17.10
CA ASN A 17 8.74 -8.31 -17.93
C ASN A 17 7.77 -7.37 -17.21
N TYR A 18 7.14 -6.46 -17.95
CA TYR A 18 6.08 -5.55 -17.46
C TYR A 18 4.77 -6.31 -17.06
N GLU A 19 4.76 -7.64 -17.17
CA GLU A 19 3.60 -8.52 -16.99
C GLU A 19 3.41 -9.10 -15.57
N ASP A 20 4.38 -9.00 -14.64
CA ASP A 20 4.36 -9.79 -13.40
C ASP A 20 3.68 -9.13 -12.18
N PHE A 21 3.21 -7.89 -12.26
CA PHE A 21 2.48 -7.29 -11.14
C PHE A 21 1.07 -7.85 -11.02
N LYS A 22 0.70 -8.32 -9.82
CA LYS A 22 -0.68 -8.74 -9.50
C LYS A 22 -1.65 -7.62 -9.84
N ARG A 23 -2.69 -7.93 -10.64
CA ARG A 23 -3.73 -6.97 -11.04
C ARG A 23 -5.04 -7.21 -10.31
N ILE A 24 -5.64 -6.14 -9.80
CA ILE A 24 -6.95 -6.12 -9.15
C ILE A 24 -7.94 -5.44 -10.09
N ASN A 25 -8.93 -6.18 -10.56
CA ASN A 25 -9.89 -5.69 -11.57
C ASN A 25 -11.32 -5.54 -11.03
N ASN A 26 -11.64 -6.15 -9.90
CA ASN A 26 -12.98 -6.12 -9.29
C ASN A 26 -12.91 -6.07 -7.75
N GLU A 27 -14.06 -5.80 -7.12
CA GLU A 27 -14.18 -5.66 -5.67
C GLU A 27 -13.88 -6.96 -4.91
N GLN A 28 -14.20 -8.12 -5.48
CA GLN A 28 -13.90 -9.40 -4.85
C GLN A 28 -12.38 -9.60 -4.72
N GLN A 29 -11.64 -9.39 -5.81
CA GLN A 29 -10.17 -9.46 -5.81
C GLN A 29 -9.54 -8.44 -4.87
N LEU A 30 -10.14 -7.26 -4.75
CA LEU A 30 -9.71 -6.22 -3.81
C LEU A 30 -9.86 -6.70 -2.36
N ASN A 31 -11.03 -7.24 -2.01
CA ASN A 31 -11.29 -7.76 -0.67
C ASN A 31 -10.34 -8.91 -0.33
N ASP A 32 -10.16 -9.86 -1.26
CA ASP A 32 -9.23 -10.97 -1.09
C ASP A 32 -7.79 -10.48 -0.90
N PHE A 33 -7.37 -9.46 -1.66
CA PHE A 33 -6.04 -8.86 -1.52
C PHE A 33 -5.85 -8.21 -0.15
N ILE A 34 -6.79 -7.36 0.27
CA ILE A 34 -6.72 -6.67 1.57
C ILE A 34 -6.72 -7.66 2.74
N GLN A 35 -7.46 -8.77 2.64
CA GLN A 35 -7.53 -9.79 3.69
C GLN A 35 -6.34 -10.74 3.70
N SER A 36 -5.59 -10.84 2.59
CA SER A 36 -4.48 -11.79 2.46
C SER A 36 -3.26 -11.46 3.33
N SER A 37 -3.11 -10.19 3.73
CA SER A 37 -1.99 -9.70 4.54
C SER A 37 -2.43 -8.52 5.39
N SER A 38 -1.78 -8.30 6.54
CA SER A 38 -1.96 -7.10 7.35
C SER A 38 -1.43 -5.84 6.66
N LEU A 39 -0.42 -5.98 5.80
CA LEU A 39 0.18 -4.87 5.05
C LEU A 39 0.05 -5.13 3.55
N ASN A 40 -0.60 -4.20 2.84
CA ASN A 40 -0.76 -4.25 1.40
C ASN A 40 -0.57 -2.87 0.78
N VAL A 41 -0.13 -2.81 -0.48
CA VAL A 41 -0.02 -1.60 -1.29
C VAL A 41 -0.73 -1.82 -2.62
N LEU A 42 -1.68 -0.94 -2.92
CA LEU A 42 -2.38 -0.90 -4.19
C LEU A 42 -2.04 0.41 -4.91
N VAL A 43 -1.52 0.32 -6.14
CA VAL A 43 -1.30 1.50 -6.98
C VAL A 43 -2.34 1.53 -8.11
N PHE A 44 -3.08 2.62 -8.17
CA PHE A 44 -3.99 2.93 -9.27
C PHE A 44 -3.21 3.59 -10.40
N VAL A 45 -3.31 3.05 -11.62
CA VAL A 45 -2.60 3.54 -12.80
C VAL A 45 -3.58 3.73 -13.96
N ASP A 46 -3.31 4.69 -14.83
CA ASP A 46 -4.14 4.89 -16.02
C ASP A 46 -3.89 3.75 -17.03
N LYS A 47 -4.98 3.24 -17.61
CA LYS A 47 -4.92 2.23 -18.67
C LYS A 47 -4.25 2.77 -19.95
N GLN A 48 -4.28 4.09 -20.17
CA GLN A 48 -3.87 4.71 -21.43
C GLN A 48 -2.44 5.27 -21.46
N GLN A 49 -1.74 5.34 -20.32
CA GLN A 49 -0.43 5.98 -20.23
C GLN A 49 0.75 5.16 -20.81
N CYS A 50 0.49 3.92 -21.23
CA CYS A 50 1.53 2.99 -21.71
C CYS A 50 1.03 2.17 -22.92
N ASN A 51 0.84 2.80 -24.08
CA ASN A 51 0.41 2.10 -25.29
C ASN A 51 1.56 1.75 -26.24
N THR A 52 2.75 2.31 -26.04
CA THR A 52 3.92 2.11 -26.90
C THR A 52 5.20 1.95 -26.07
N GLU A 53 6.01 0.94 -26.38
CA GLU A 53 7.23 0.57 -25.63
C GLU A 53 8.33 1.65 -25.60
N ASN A 54 8.26 2.67 -26.49
CA ASN A 54 9.25 3.74 -26.60
C ASN A 54 8.79 5.09 -26.03
N ASP A 55 7.68 5.15 -25.30
CA ASP A 55 7.28 6.39 -24.62
C ASP A 55 8.13 6.56 -23.35
N GLU A 56 8.97 7.60 -23.32
CA GLU A 56 9.82 7.97 -22.19
C GLU A 56 9.02 8.08 -20.88
N LYS A 57 7.78 8.57 -20.94
CA LYS A 57 6.91 8.69 -19.76
C LYS A 57 6.47 7.33 -19.24
N CYS A 58 6.18 6.40 -20.14
CA CYS A 58 5.83 5.03 -19.75
C CYS A 58 7.01 4.32 -19.10
N LEU A 59 8.22 4.48 -19.65
CA LEU A 59 9.45 3.92 -19.07
C LEU A 59 9.74 4.51 -17.67
N GLN A 60 9.54 5.81 -17.49
CA GLN A 60 9.70 6.46 -16.19
C GLN A 60 8.68 5.96 -15.16
N GLN A 61 7.39 5.93 -15.51
CA GLN A 61 6.34 5.42 -14.64
C GLN A 61 6.61 3.96 -14.26
N ARG A 62 7.04 3.16 -15.22
CA ARG A 62 7.40 1.76 -14.98
C ARG A 62 8.57 1.63 -13.99
N SER A 63 9.65 2.39 -14.19
CA SER A 63 10.79 2.38 -13.28
C SER A 63 10.40 2.80 -11.85
N GLN A 64 9.45 3.74 -11.70
CA GLN A 64 8.92 4.11 -10.39
C GLN A 64 8.13 2.97 -9.75
N LEU A 65 7.28 2.27 -10.50
CA LEU A 65 6.51 1.12 -9.99
C LEU A 65 7.42 -0.03 -9.57
N GLU A 66 8.51 -0.29 -10.31
CA GLU A 66 9.52 -1.29 -9.97
C GLU A 66 10.23 -0.94 -8.65
N GLN A 67 10.65 0.32 -8.48
CA GLN A 67 11.27 0.77 -7.22
C GLN A 67 10.31 0.65 -6.02
N ILE A 68 9.02 0.97 -6.20
CA ILE A 68 8.01 0.80 -5.15
C ILE A 68 7.78 -0.68 -4.85
N HIS A 69 7.71 -1.55 -5.86
CA HIS A 69 7.56 -2.99 -5.69
C HIS A 69 8.75 -3.61 -4.94
N ASP A 70 9.98 -3.18 -5.26
CA ASP A 70 11.19 -3.64 -4.58
C ASP A 70 11.19 -3.23 -3.11
N LEU A 71 10.79 -1.99 -2.80
CA LEU A 71 10.57 -1.52 -1.43
C LEU A 71 9.49 -2.34 -0.71
N CYS A 72 8.37 -2.63 -1.36
CA CYS A 72 7.32 -3.46 -0.77
C CYS A 72 7.84 -4.87 -0.46
N THR A 73 8.62 -5.44 -1.37
CA THR A 73 9.21 -6.77 -1.22
C THR A 73 10.20 -6.82 -0.06
N SER A 74 11.09 -5.82 0.07
CA SER A 74 12.05 -5.76 1.18
C SER A 74 11.38 -5.62 2.54
N GLU A 75 10.21 -4.98 2.57
CA GLU A 75 9.43 -4.73 3.78
C GLU A 75 8.34 -5.78 4.06
N ASN A 76 8.28 -6.85 3.26
CA ASN A 76 7.27 -7.91 3.32
C ASN A 76 5.82 -7.39 3.23
N ILE A 77 5.58 -6.47 2.29
CA ILE A 77 4.30 -5.85 2.00
C ILE A 77 3.79 -6.40 0.66
N GLN A 78 2.53 -6.84 0.61
CA GLN A 78 1.93 -7.33 -0.64
C GLN A 78 1.65 -6.16 -1.59
N PHE A 79 2.05 -6.29 -2.86
CA PHE A 79 1.90 -5.24 -3.87
C PHE A 79 0.93 -5.66 -4.99
N ALA A 80 0.08 -4.74 -5.43
CA ALA A 80 -0.78 -4.93 -6.59
C ALA A 80 -1.05 -3.63 -7.34
N LEU A 81 -1.49 -3.76 -8.60
CA LEU A 81 -1.92 -2.67 -9.46
C LEU A 81 -3.43 -2.75 -9.75
N SER A 82 -4.06 -1.60 -9.97
CA SER A 82 -5.41 -1.52 -10.53
C SER A 82 -5.50 -0.43 -11.57
N THR A 83 -6.18 -0.72 -12.68
CA THR A 83 -6.58 0.28 -13.68
C THR A 83 -8.07 0.64 -13.56
N ASN A 84 -8.75 0.10 -12.54
CA ASN A 84 -10.19 0.28 -12.37
C ASN A 84 -10.45 1.56 -11.58
N THR A 85 -10.76 2.65 -12.29
CA THR A 85 -11.09 3.94 -11.70
C THR A 85 -12.36 3.90 -10.84
N THR A 86 -13.30 3.01 -11.15
CA THR A 86 -14.51 2.86 -10.33
C THR A 86 -14.19 2.38 -8.92
N ILE A 87 -13.21 1.48 -8.76
CA ILE A 87 -12.73 1.05 -7.43
C ILE A 87 -12.06 2.23 -6.71
N ALA A 88 -11.20 2.98 -7.41
CA ALA A 88 -10.53 4.15 -6.84
C ALA A 88 -11.53 5.18 -6.30
N GLU A 89 -12.55 5.50 -7.10
CA GLU A 89 -13.55 6.52 -6.79
C GLU A 89 -14.52 6.06 -5.70
N LYS A 90 -15.12 4.87 -5.83
CA LYS A 90 -16.20 4.42 -4.92
C LYS A 90 -15.69 3.95 -3.56
N ASN A 91 -14.55 3.27 -3.52
CA ASN A 91 -14.05 2.66 -2.28
C ASN A 91 -13.10 3.58 -1.53
N PHE A 92 -12.40 4.47 -2.24
CA PHE A 92 -11.31 5.26 -1.66
C PHE A 92 -11.45 6.76 -1.87
N ASN A 93 -12.51 7.24 -2.55
CA ASN A 93 -12.72 8.64 -2.89
C ASN A 93 -11.50 9.26 -3.63
N ILE A 94 -10.80 8.43 -4.42
CA ILE A 94 -9.66 8.87 -5.22
C ILE A 94 -10.20 9.34 -6.58
N TYR A 95 -10.10 10.64 -6.81
CA TYR A 95 -10.49 11.28 -8.07
C TYR A 95 -9.28 11.95 -8.73
N GLY A 96 -9.36 12.15 -10.04
CA GLY A 96 -8.40 12.96 -10.79
C GLY A 96 -7.20 12.16 -11.33
N SER A 97 -6.02 12.79 -11.34
CA SER A 97 -4.86 12.27 -12.04
C SER A 97 -4.25 11.03 -11.37
N LEU A 98 -4.04 10.00 -12.17
CA LEU A 98 -3.25 8.82 -11.83
C LEU A 98 -1.78 9.03 -12.26
N PRO A 99 -0.82 8.33 -11.64
CA PRO A 99 -0.98 7.26 -10.65
C PRO A 99 -1.25 7.72 -9.20
N LYS A 100 -1.87 6.85 -8.41
CA LYS A 100 -2.15 7.05 -6.97
C LYS A 100 -1.79 5.80 -6.16
N LEU A 101 -1.15 5.98 -5.02
CA LEU A 101 -0.71 4.89 -4.15
C LEU A 101 -1.59 4.86 -2.88
N CYS A 102 -2.10 3.68 -2.57
CA CYS A 102 -2.87 3.40 -1.36
C CYS A 102 -2.21 2.29 -0.56
N PHE A 103 -1.90 2.57 0.71
CA PHE A 103 -1.35 1.62 1.66
C PHE A 103 -2.46 1.11 2.58
N PHE A 104 -2.52 -0.19 2.80
CA PHE A 104 -3.48 -0.82 3.71
C PHE A 104 -2.75 -1.35 4.93
N ARG A 105 -3.21 -0.95 6.10
CA ARG A 105 -2.80 -1.52 7.39
C ARG A 105 -4.00 -2.14 8.09
N ASN A 106 -4.01 -3.46 8.23
CA ASN A 106 -5.11 -4.23 8.81
C ASN A 106 -6.47 -3.88 8.17
N GLY A 107 -6.48 -3.72 6.85
CA GLY A 107 -7.68 -3.34 6.10
C GLY A 107 -7.98 -1.84 6.03
N PHE A 108 -7.29 -1.00 6.80
CA PHE A 108 -7.50 0.46 6.76
C PHE A 108 -6.64 1.11 5.67
N PRO A 109 -7.25 1.80 4.69
CA PRO A 109 -6.52 2.48 3.62
C PRO A 109 -5.95 3.83 4.09
N VAL A 110 -4.73 4.13 3.67
CA VAL A 110 -4.06 5.43 3.77
C VAL A 110 -3.57 5.79 2.37
N ILE A 111 -3.99 6.95 1.87
CA ILE A 111 -3.67 7.39 0.51
C ILE A 111 -2.46 8.31 0.56
N TYR A 112 -1.45 8.02 -0.26
CA TYR A 112 -0.29 8.88 -0.41
C TYR A 112 -0.65 10.13 -1.23
N SER A 113 -0.38 11.31 -0.68
CA SER A 113 -0.69 12.61 -1.30
C SER A 113 0.44 13.19 -2.15
N GLY A 114 1.66 12.69 -1.99
CA GLY A 114 2.84 13.20 -2.67
C GLY A 114 3.01 12.70 -4.11
N LEU A 115 4.16 12.99 -4.71
CA LEU A 115 4.50 12.59 -6.07
C LEU A 115 5.21 11.23 -6.06
N LEU A 116 4.73 10.28 -6.87
CA LEU A 116 5.36 8.96 -6.97
C LEU A 116 6.77 8.97 -7.59
N SER A 117 7.21 10.12 -8.13
CA SER A 117 8.55 10.31 -8.66
C SER A 117 9.62 10.51 -7.58
N ASN A 118 9.23 10.79 -6.33
CA ASN A 118 10.17 11.02 -5.24
C ASN A 118 10.17 9.82 -4.26
N MET A 119 11.08 8.87 -4.51
CA MET A 119 11.18 7.65 -3.71
C MET A 119 11.52 7.91 -2.24
N ASP A 120 12.34 8.91 -1.93
CA ASP A 120 12.73 9.23 -0.54
C ASP A 120 11.49 9.58 0.30
N THR A 121 10.60 10.40 -0.26
CA THR A 121 9.34 10.76 0.41
C THR A 121 8.35 9.60 0.54
N ILE A 122 8.41 8.63 -0.37
CA ILE A 122 7.59 7.41 -0.27
C ILE A 122 8.14 6.51 0.84
N GLN A 123 9.46 6.36 0.93
CA GLN A 123 10.11 5.57 1.98
C GLN A 123 9.83 6.14 3.37
N GLU A 124 9.98 7.45 3.54
CA GLU A 124 9.62 8.15 4.78
C GLU A 124 8.15 7.90 5.15
N TRP A 125 7.25 8.11 4.19
CA TRP A 125 5.82 7.88 4.39
C TRP A 125 5.48 6.42 4.72
N PHE A 126 6.16 5.43 4.12
CA PHE A 126 6.01 4.01 4.47
C PHE A 126 6.38 3.76 5.94
N GLY A 127 7.41 4.44 6.45
CA GLY A 127 7.76 4.40 7.88
C GLY A 127 6.62 4.91 8.75
N GLU A 128 6.10 6.10 8.45
CA GLU A 128 5.01 6.73 9.20
C GLU A 128 3.72 5.90 9.22
N VAL A 129 3.28 5.39 8.06
CA VAL A 129 2.01 4.64 7.96
C VAL A 129 2.11 3.22 8.48
N ARG A 130 3.32 2.66 8.62
CA ARG A 130 3.51 1.36 9.28
C ARG A 130 3.36 1.47 10.78
N GLU A 131 3.77 2.60 11.37
CA GLU A 131 3.64 2.80 12.81
C GLU A 131 2.16 2.95 13.22
N GLN A 132 1.73 2.08 14.13
CA GLN A 132 0.35 2.05 14.58
C GLN A 132 0.04 3.28 15.44
N LEU A 133 -0.44 4.35 14.81
CA LEU A 133 -0.84 5.59 15.48
C LEU A 133 -2.05 5.40 16.42
N THR A 134 -2.77 4.27 16.32
CA THR A 134 -3.92 3.94 17.15
C THR A 134 -3.60 2.80 18.11
N ARG A 135 -3.76 3.06 19.41
CA ARG A 135 -3.69 2.03 20.44
C ARG A 135 -5.10 1.51 20.73
N VAL A 136 -5.27 0.20 20.70
CA VAL A 136 -6.51 -0.43 21.16
C VAL A 136 -6.46 -0.44 22.68
N LEU A 137 -7.43 0.21 23.31
CA LEU A 137 -7.60 0.21 24.75
C LEU A 137 -8.69 -0.79 25.12
N ASP A 138 -8.42 -1.59 26.15
CA ASP A 138 -9.40 -2.46 26.80
C ASP A 138 -9.63 -1.98 28.24
N ASP A 139 -10.56 -2.61 28.97
CA ASP A 139 -10.88 -2.25 30.35
C ASP A 139 -9.66 -2.30 31.30
N LYS A 140 -8.61 -3.05 30.95
CA LYS A 140 -7.40 -3.21 31.77
C LYS A 140 -6.30 -2.22 31.37
N THR A 141 -6.21 -1.84 30.10
CA THR A 141 -5.17 -0.95 29.58
C THR A 141 -5.59 0.51 29.58
N PHE A 142 -6.89 0.81 29.54
CA PHE A 142 -7.40 2.18 29.44
C PHE A 142 -6.80 3.12 30.49
N GLU A 143 -6.93 2.78 31.77
CA GLU A 143 -6.46 3.62 32.88
C GLU A 143 -4.95 3.82 32.87
N HIS A 144 -4.21 2.73 32.62
CA HIS A 144 -2.75 2.74 32.60
C HIS A 144 -2.21 3.58 31.43
N ASP A 145 -2.79 3.42 30.25
CA ASP A 145 -2.27 4.02 29.02
C ASP A 145 -2.73 5.48 28.85
N THR A 146 -3.95 5.82 29.30
CA THR A 146 -4.46 7.21 29.26
C THR A 146 -4.07 8.04 30.47
N GLN A 147 -3.50 7.40 31.50
CA GLN A 147 -3.14 8.02 32.78
C GLN A 147 -4.34 8.72 33.44
N ALA A 148 -5.57 8.25 33.18
CA ALA A 148 -6.79 8.82 33.72
C ALA A 148 -6.83 8.81 35.25
N THR A 149 -6.18 7.81 35.89
CA THR A 149 -6.09 7.72 37.36
C THR A 149 -5.13 8.74 37.99
N THR A 150 -4.08 9.20 37.28
CA THR A 150 -3.01 10.02 37.88
C THR A 150 -3.20 11.53 37.67
N GLY A 151 -4.19 11.95 36.88
CA GLY A 151 -4.48 13.36 36.61
C GLY A 151 -3.44 14.07 35.72
N SER A 152 -2.51 13.31 35.11
CA SER A 152 -1.51 13.81 34.18
C SER A 152 -1.66 13.08 32.86
N THR A 153 -2.23 13.72 31.84
CA THR A 153 -2.30 13.09 30.52
C THR A 153 -0.95 13.22 29.83
N THR A 154 -0.53 12.17 29.10
CA THR A 154 0.64 12.23 28.21
C THR A 154 0.32 12.97 26.88
N GLY A 155 -0.78 13.73 26.82
CA GLY A 155 -1.24 14.46 25.63
C GLY A 155 -2.76 14.44 25.47
N ASP A 156 -3.22 14.93 24.31
CA ASP A 156 -4.62 14.91 23.89
C ASP A 156 -4.97 13.54 23.28
N TRP A 157 -6.01 12.89 23.81
CA TRP A 157 -6.47 11.59 23.33
C TRP A 157 -7.76 11.73 22.53
N PHE A 158 -7.77 11.23 21.30
CA PHE A 158 -9.00 10.99 20.57
C PHE A 158 -9.43 9.54 20.77
N ILE A 159 -10.45 9.31 21.59
CA ILE A 159 -10.96 7.98 21.91
C ILE A 159 -12.19 7.69 21.05
N LEU A 160 -12.09 6.68 20.19
CA LEU A 160 -13.22 6.15 19.44
C LEU A 160 -13.78 4.92 20.18
N LEU A 161 -14.95 5.07 20.79
CA LEU A 161 -15.69 3.93 21.36
C LEU A 161 -16.45 3.24 20.24
N TYR A 162 -16.16 1.97 20.00
CA TYR A 162 -16.89 1.14 19.06
C TYR A 162 -17.27 -0.18 19.73
N VAL A 163 -18.42 -0.73 19.35
CA VAL A 163 -18.85 -2.06 19.78
C VAL A 163 -18.63 -3.00 18.61
N GLN A 164 -17.80 -4.02 18.79
CA GLN A 164 -17.64 -5.06 17.78
C GLN A 164 -18.91 -5.90 17.75
N THR A 165 -19.77 -5.64 16.78
CA THR A 165 -21.02 -6.38 16.60
C THR A 165 -20.66 -7.78 16.12
N ILE A 166 -20.61 -8.75 17.05
CA ILE A 166 -20.63 -10.16 16.68
C ILE A 166 -22.04 -10.42 16.14
N SER A 167 -22.15 -10.67 14.84
CA SER A 167 -23.38 -11.14 14.23
C SER A 167 -23.70 -12.53 14.77
N PHE A 168 -24.40 -12.60 15.91
CA PHE A 168 -25.14 -13.81 16.23
C PHE A 168 -26.27 -13.90 15.20
N LEU A 169 -26.06 -14.71 14.17
CA LEU A 169 -27.14 -15.31 13.41
C LEU A 169 -28.02 -16.05 14.41
N PHE A 170 -29.02 -15.37 14.96
CA PHE A 170 -30.21 -16.05 15.46
C PHE A 170 -30.92 -16.62 14.24
N THR A 171 -30.57 -17.86 13.92
CA THR A 171 -31.47 -18.72 13.15
C THR A 171 -32.63 -19.08 14.09
N LEU A 172 -33.79 -18.48 13.85
CA LEU A 172 -35.09 -19.04 14.20
C LEU A 172 -35.96 -18.99 12.94
#